data_AF-A0A9E1SE35-F1
#
_entry.id   AF-A0A9E1SE35-F1
#
_cell.length_a   1.000
_cell.length_b   1.000
_cell.length_c   1.000
_cell.angle_alpha   90.00
_cell.angle_beta   90.00
_cell.angle_gamma   90.00
#
_symmetry.space_group_name_H-M   'P 1'
#
loop_
_entity.id
_entity.type
_entity.pdbx_description
1 polymer ?
#
loop_
_entity_poly.entity_id
_entity_poly.type
_entity_poly.pdbx_seq_one_letter_code
_entity_poly.pdbx_strand_id
1 'polypeptide(L)'
;MIREEKIVSIAILTVLMYALGLFFDAGFFLLPFPLFDLIFLIVFIQFLFWNKRSIQAYVLLYFLASIIQVMHNPLVLGMIGSDIDLQKLDESLWIDGLKLVAKLLLIFVVLLWKRQRKLQFSFLYVLFFVIITSLALIGPFFWLTPFAPLLLAYAFWKTDKDNPFRYLWILQGVFDLFTVTMLWFT
;
A
#
# COMPACT_ATOMS: atom_id res chain seq x y z
N MET A 1 -12.81 -17.92 -8.07
CA MET A 1 -12.39 -16.61 -7.53
C MET A 1 -13.38 -16.13 -6.48
N ILE A 2 -12.88 -15.83 -5.30
CA ILE A 2 -13.65 -15.25 -4.19
C ILE A 2 -13.82 -13.73 -4.46
N ARG A 3 -14.86 -13.08 -3.90
CA ARG A 3 -15.21 -11.68 -4.21
C ARG A 3 -14.04 -10.69 -4.03
N GLU A 4 -13.21 -10.91 -3.01
CA GLU A 4 -12.03 -10.10 -2.66
C GLU A 4 -10.93 -10.16 -3.73
N GLU A 5 -10.67 -11.35 -4.25
CA GLU A 5 -9.72 -11.56 -5.35
C GLU A 5 -10.19 -10.85 -6.62
N LYS A 6 -11.50 -10.89 -6.89
CA LYS A 6 -12.10 -10.21 -8.05
C LYS A 6 -11.93 -8.70 -7.98
N ILE A 7 -12.25 -8.07 -6.85
CA ILE A 7 -12.12 -6.61 -6.74
C ILE A 7 -10.66 -6.14 -6.82
N VAL A 8 -9.71 -6.90 -6.24
CA VAL A 8 -8.28 -6.62 -6.37
C VAL A 8 -7.84 -6.74 -7.83
N SER A 9 -8.25 -7.81 -8.52
CA SER A 9 -7.95 -8.01 -9.94
C SER A 9 -8.54 -6.89 -10.81
N ILE A 10 -9.79 -6.49 -10.55
CA ILE A 10 -10.46 -5.40 -11.26
C ILE A 10 -9.74 -4.07 -11.00
N ALA A 11 -9.36 -3.77 -9.75
CA ALA A 11 -8.66 -2.53 -9.42
C ALA A 11 -7.33 -2.43 -10.19
N ILE A 12 -6.53 -3.52 -10.21
CA ILE A 12 -5.28 -3.58 -10.97
C ILE A 12 -5.55 -3.43 -12.48
N LEU A 13 -6.53 -4.18 -13.01
CA LEU A 13 -6.86 -4.16 -14.43
C LEU A 13 -7.35 -2.78 -14.88
N THR A 14 -8.18 -2.10 -14.09
CA THR A 14 -8.68 -0.75 -14.39
C THR A 14 -7.53 0.24 -14.53
N VAL A 15 -6.54 0.19 -13.62
CA VAL A 15 -5.36 1.05 -13.68
C VAL A 15 -4.52 0.75 -14.92
N LEU A 16 -4.31 -0.54 -15.23
CA LEU A 16 -3.57 -0.96 -16.42
C LEU A 16 -4.27 -0.55 -17.72
N MET A 17 -5.60 -0.71 -17.80
CA MET A 17 -6.38 -0.31 -18.96
C MET A 17 -6.35 1.22 -19.15
N TYR A 18 -6.41 1.99 -18.07
CA TYR A 18 -6.25 3.44 -18.14
C TYR A 18 -4.88 3.83 -18.70
N ALA A 19 -3.80 3.23 -18.18
CA ALA A 19 -2.45 3.52 -18.65
C ALA A 19 -2.22 3.06 -20.10
N LEU A 20 -2.81 1.95 -20.51
CA LEU A 20 -2.80 1.50 -21.91
C LEU A 20 -3.57 2.47 -22.82
N GLY A 21 -4.73 2.97 -22.39
CA GLY A 21 -5.48 4.00 -23.12
C GLY A 21 -4.63 5.25 -23.37
N LEU A 22 -4.01 5.77 -22.32
CA LEU A 22 -3.09 6.91 -22.43
C LEU A 22 -1.87 6.63 -23.29
N PHE A 23 -1.35 5.40 -23.25
CA PHE A 23 -0.25 4.99 -24.13
C PHE A 23 -0.65 5.06 -25.61
N PHE A 24 -1.85 4.61 -25.96
CA PHE A 24 -2.34 4.70 -27.34
C PHE A 24 -2.64 6.16 -27.77
N ASP A 25 -3.11 6.99 -26.86
CA ASP A 25 -3.46 8.39 -27.17
C ASP A 25 -2.25 9.33 -27.22
N ALA A 26 -1.34 9.21 -26.25
CA ALA A 26 -0.22 10.14 -26.05
C ALA A 26 1.17 9.54 -26.36
N GLY A 27 1.24 8.25 -26.72
CA GLY A 27 2.50 7.54 -26.95
C GLY A 27 3.34 7.31 -25.68
N PHE A 28 2.79 7.62 -24.50
CA PHE A 28 3.49 7.58 -23.22
C PHE A 28 2.66 6.83 -22.17
N PHE A 29 3.32 5.96 -21.41
CA PHE A 29 2.66 5.18 -20.36
C PHE A 29 2.55 6.03 -19.10
N LEU A 30 1.45 6.77 -18.97
CA LEU A 30 1.17 7.57 -17.78
C LEU A 30 0.17 6.82 -16.90
N LEU A 31 0.62 6.37 -15.74
CA LEU A 31 -0.28 5.81 -14.74
C LEU A 31 -0.95 6.94 -13.95
N PRO A 32 -2.14 6.72 -13.37
CA PRO A 32 -2.88 7.71 -12.61
C PRO A 32 -2.23 7.93 -11.23
N PHE A 33 -1.01 8.44 -11.21
CA PHE A 33 -0.29 8.81 -10.00
C PHE A 33 -0.73 10.22 -9.56
N PRO A 34 -0.94 10.49 -8.26
CA PRO A 34 -0.83 9.60 -7.10
C PRO A 34 -2.17 9.03 -6.59
N LEU A 35 -3.10 8.61 -7.48
CA LEU A 35 -4.43 8.11 -7.09
C LEU A 35 -4.41 6.73 -6.40
N PHE A 36 -3.28 6.01 -6.41
CA PHE A 36 -3.24 4.63 -5.94
C PHE A 36 -3.58 4.46 -4.45
N ASP A 37 -3.12 5.35 -3.57
CA ASP A 37 -3.43 5.27 -2.13
C ASP A 37 -4.94 5.45 -1.89
N LEU A 38 -5.59 6.31 -2.68
CA LEU A 38 -7.04 6.52 -2.61
C LEU A 38 -7.81 5.30 -3.12
N ILE A 39 -7.39 4.73 -4.26
CA ILE A 39 -7.98 3.49 -4.79
C ILE A 39 -7.81 2.35 -3.78
N PHE A 40 -6.62 2.22 -3.18
CA PHE A 40 -6.34 1.24 -2.15
C PHE A 40 -7.27 1.40 -0.95
N LEU A 41 -7.43 2.63 -0.44
CA LEU A 41 -8.31 2.91 0.68
C LEU A 41 -9.77 2.56 0.37
N ILE A 42 -10.27 2.90 -0.82
CA ILE A 42 -11.63 2.54 -1.27
C ILE A 42 -11.82 1.02 -1.30
N VAL A 43 -10.85 0.29 -1.88
CA VAL A 43 -10.90 -1.18 -1.90
C VAL A 43 -10.85 -1.73 -0.47
N PHE A 44 -10.03 -1.17 0.42
CA PHE A 44 -9.97 -1.59 1.82
C PHE A 44 -11.32 -1.38 2.53
N ILE A 45 -11.96 -0.20 2.38
CA ILE A 45 -13.29 0.05 2.94
C ILE A 45 -14.29 -1.02 2.49
N GLN A 46 -14.24 -1.40 1.21
CA GLN A 46 -15.10 -2.47 0.70
C GLN A 46 -14.82 -3.83 1.36
N PHE A 47 -13.56 -4.16 1.61
CA PHE A 47 -13.19 -5.37 2.35
C PHE A 47 -13.75 -5.36 3.78
N LEU A 48 -13.68 -4.22 4.48
CA LEU A 48 -14.27 -4.08 5.81
C LEU A 48 -15.79 -4.30 5.77
N PHE A 49 -16.48 -3.77 4.76
CA PHE A 49 -17.91 -3.92 4.61
C PHE A 49 -18.33 -5.38 4.34
N TRP A 50 -17.58 -6.09 3.49
CA TRP A 50 -17.86 -7.50 3.18
C TRP A 50 -17.48 -8.46 4.30
N ASN A 51 -16.41 -8.16 5.04
CA ASN A 51 -15.80 -9.09 5.99
C ASN A 51 -15.92 -8.62 7.44
N LYS A 52 -17.03 -7.95 7.81
CA LYS A 52 -17.26 -7.36 9.15
C LYS A 52 -16.98 -8.32 10.32
N ARG A 53 -17.33 -9.61 10.17
CA ARG A 53 -17.13 -10.63 11.21
C ARG A 53 -15.68 -11.11 11.36
N SER A 54 -14.85 -10.84 10.36
CA SER A 54 -13.44 -11.25 10.30
C SER A 54 -12.49 -10.09 10.65
N ILE A 55 -13.03 -8.92 11.00
CA ILE A 55 -12.25 -7.76 11.43
C ILE A 55 -11.59 -8.08 12.77
N GLN A 56 -10.26 -8.04 12.78
CA GLN A 56 -9.44 -8.19 13.98
C GLN A 56 -8.55 -6.95 14.17
N ALA A 57 -7.82 -6.88 15.28
CA ALA A 57 -7.06 -5.66 15.60
C ALA A 57 -5.98 -5.33 14.54
N TYR A 58 -5.34 -6.33 13.94
CA TYR A 58 -4.39 -6.09 12.85
C TYR A 58 -5.06 -5.49 11.61
N VAL A 59 -6.33 -5.80 11.34
CA VAL A 59 -7.09 -5.22 10.21
C VAL A 59 -7.33 -3.74 10.48
N LEU A 60 -7.74 -3.39 11.69
CA LEU A 60 -7.99 -2.00 12.09
C LEU A 60 -6.70 -1.17 12.06
N LEU A 61 -5.58 -1.74 12.52
CA LEU A 61 -4.28 -1.07 12.45
C LEU A 61 -3.81 -0.91 11.00
N TYR A 62 -4.07 -1.89 10.14
CA TYR A 62 -3.72 -1.79 8.73
C TYR A 62 -4.56 -0.72 8.03
N PHE A 63 -5.85 -0.65 8.36
CA PHE A 63 -6.73 0.41 7.89
C PHE A 63 -6.26 1.80 8.36
N LEU A 64 -5.87 1.93 9.63
CA LEU A 64 -5.30 3.17 10.18
C LEU A 64 -4.02 3.57 9.44
N ALA A 65 -3.11 2.63 9.19
CA ALA A 65 -1.89 2.89 8.42
C ALA A 65 -2.22 3.42 7.00
N SER A 66 -3.26 2.85 6.38
CA SER A 66 -3.74 3.27 5.05
C SER A 66 -4.31 4.69 5.06
N ILE A 67 -5.05 5.07 6.11
CA ILE A 67 -5.53 6.44 6.29
C ILE A 67 -4.35 7.41 6.39
N ILE A 68 -3.34 7.09 7.18
CA ILE A 68 -2.15 7.95 7.34
C ILE A 68 -1.41 8.11 6.01
N GLN A 69 -1.32 7.03 5.21
CA GLN A 69 -0.75 7.09 3.86
C GLN A 69 -1.48 8.09 2.97
N VAL A 70 -2.81 8.06 2.99
CA VAL A 70 -3.63 9.00 2.22
C VAL A 70 -3.45 10.45 2.72
N MET A 71 -3.26 10.68 4.02
CA MET A 71 -3.08 12.03 4.58
C MET A 71 -1.83 12.75 4.06
N HIS A 72 -0.77 12.01 3.73
CA HIS A 72 0.46 12.57 3.17
C HIS A 72 0.58 12.32 1.66
N ASN A 73 -0.52 11.96 0.99
CA ASN A 73 -0.53 11.79 -0.46
C ASN A 73 -0.51 13.16 -1.17
N PRO A 74 0.28 13.35 -2.24
CA PRO A 74 0.41 14.66 -2.89
C PRO A 74 -0.91 15.24 -3.42
N LEU A 75 -1.85 14.41 -3.90
CA LEU A 75 -3.17 14.90 -4.33
C LEU A 75 -3.99 15.41 -3.16
N VAL A 76 -3.96 14.72 -2.02
CA VAL A 76 -4.73 15.10 -0.83
C VAL A 76 -4.15 16.37 -0.23
N LEU A 77 -2.81 16.47 -0.13
CA LEU A 77 -2.15 17.68 0.29
C LEU A 77 -2.48 18.85 -0.64
N GLY A 78 -2.45 18.64 -1.96
CA GLY A 78 -2.80 19.65 -2.96
C GLY A 78 -4.25 20.12 -2.95
N MET A 79 -5.19 19.30 -2.42
CA MET A 79 -6.57 19.73 -2.20
C MET A 79 -6.76 20.57 -0.93
N ILE A 80 -5.85 20.44 0.04
CA ILE A 80 -5.97 21.06 1.37
C ILE A 80 -5.13 22.34 1.48
N GLY A 81 -3.98 22.42 0.80
CA GLY A 81 -3.02 23.52 0.89
C GLY A 81 -2.94 24.38 -0.37
N SER A 82 -2.49 25.63 -0.21
CA SER A 82 -2.06 26.48 -1.33
C SER A 82 -0.67 26.06 -1.83
N ASP A 83 -0.30 26.37 -3.09
CA ASP A 83 0.99 25.96 -3.68
C ASP A 83 2.22 26.39 -2.83
N ILE A 84 2.12 27.54 -2.14
CA ILE A 84 3.18 28.08 -1.27
C ILE A 84 3.28 27.29 0.05
N ASP A 85 2.17 26.73 0.53
CA ASP A 85 2.16 25.89 1.74
C ASP A 85 2.67 24.49 1.44
N LEU A 86 2.49 23.99 0.21
CA LEU A 86 2.97 22.66 -0.21
C LEU A 86 4.49 22.55 -0.24
N GLN A 87 5.21 23.58 -0.72
CA GLN A 87 6.67 23.61 -0.69
C GLN A 87 7.22 23.60 0.74
N LYS A 88 6.60 24.36 1.66
CA LYS A 88 6.98 24.36 3.08
C LYS A 88 6.64 23.06 3.79
N LEU A 89 5.59 22.36 3.34
CA LEU A 89 5.18 21.05 3.83
C LEU A 89 6.16 19.96 3.38
N ASP A 90 6.67 20.03 2.16
CA ASP A 90 7.66 19.06 1.65
C ASP A 90 9.02 19.19 2.38
N GLU A 91 9.40 20.39 2.78
CA GLU A 91 10.58 20.64 3.64
C GLU A 91 10.32 20.31 5.14
N SER A 92 9.09 19.95 5.52
CA SER A 92 8.72 19.73 6.91
C SER A 92 8.97 18.29 7.35
N LEU A 93 9.66 18.15 8.49
CA LEU A 93 9.81 16.88 9.23
C LEU A 93 8.47 16.20 9.57
N TRP A 94 7.35 16.94 9.50
CA TRP A 94 6.03 16.40 9.76
C TRP A 94 5.63 15.30 8.77
N ILE A 95 5.86 15.51 7.46
CA ILE A 95 5.52 14.52 6.43
C ILE A 95 6.35 13.24 6.61
N ASP A 96 7.63 13.39 6.88
CA ASP A 96 8.53 12.26 7.13
C ASP A 96 8.15 11.52 8.41
N GLY A 97 7.73 12.25 9.45
CA GLY A 97 7.15 11.69 10.66
C GLY A 97 5.91 10.83 10.36
N LEU A 98 4.97 11.33 9.55
CA LEU A 98 3.77 10.58 9.17
C LEU A 98 4.11 9.31 8.36
N LYS A 99 5.03 9.41 7.39
CA LYS A 99 5.51 8.26 6.62
C LYS A 99 6.11 7.19 7.55
N LEU A 100 6.95 7.61 8.51
CA LEU A 100 7.55 6.72 9.50
C LEU A 100 6.49 6.05 10.36
N VAL A 101 5.52 6.81 10.88
CA VAL A 101 4.41 6.27 11.69
C VAL A 101 3.61 5.24 10.89
N ALA A 102 3.27 5.51 9.63
CA ALA A 102 2.58 4.56 8.77
C ALA A 102 3.36 3.25 8.60
N LYS A 103 4.68 3.33 8.36
CA LYS A 103 5.53 2.13 8.24
C LYS A 103 5.65 1.37 9.56
N LEU A 104 5.78 2.05 10.70
CA LEU A 104 5.77 1.41 12.02
C LEU A 104 4.46 0.68 12.29
N LEU A 105 3.32 1.29 11.95
CA LEU A 105 2.02 0.64 12.05
C LEU A 105 1.96 -0.62 11.18
N LEU A 106 2.47 -0.60 9.94
CA LEU A 106 2.54 -1.79 9.10
C LEU A 106 3.39 -2.92 9.72
N ILE A 107 4.50 -2.59 10.38
CA ILE A 107 5.30 -3.57 11.13
C ILE A 107 4.47 -4.18 12.27
N PHE A 108 3.78 -3.35 13.05
CA PHE A 108 2.88 -3.83 14.11
C PHE A 108 1.74 -4.70 13.57
N VAL A 109 1.17 -4.36 12.41
CA VAL A 109 0.16 -5.17 11.72
C VAL A 109 0.69 -6.57 11.47
N VAL A 110 1.89 -6.73 10.90
CA VAL A 110 2.47 -8.04 10.60
C VAL A 110 2.69 -8.86 11.86
N LEU A 111 3.24 -8.23 12.91
CA LEU A 111 3.49 -8.88 14.20
C LEU A 111 2.19 -9.34 14.86
N LEU A 112 1.18 -8.47 14.89
CA LEU A 112 -0.13 -8.79 15.46
C LEU A 112 -0.88 -9.82 14.63
N TRP A 113 -0.81 -9.74 13.30
CA TRP A 113 -1.41 -10.71 12.40
C TRP A 113 -0.82 -12.09 12.63
N LYS A 114 0.52 -12.20 12.64
CA LYS A 114 1.22 -13.46 12.96
C LYS A 114 0.80 -14.01 14.32
N ARG A 115 0.72 -13.16 15.35
CA ARG A 115 0.33 -13.55 16.71
C ARG A 115 -1.12 -14.02 16.82
N GLN A 116 -2.07 -13.22 16.32
CA GLN A 116 -3.51 -13.49 16.44
C GLN A 116 -3.94 -14.70 15.59
N ARG A 117 -3.35 -14.86 14.41
CA ARG A 117 -3.63 -15.99 13.51
C ARG A 117 -2.71 -17.19 13.71
N LYS A 118 -1.76 -17.12 14.67
CA LYS A 118 -0.77 -18.16 14.98
C LYS A 118 -0.05 -18.70 13.73
N LEU A 119 0.37 -17.78 12.85
CA LEU A 119 0.93 -18.13 11.55
C LEU A 119 2.34 -18.74 11.68
N GLN A 120 2.56 -19.82 10.94
CA GLN A 120 3.76 -20.67 11.06
C GLN A 120 4.93 -20.24 10.16
N PHE A 121 4.84 -19.10 9.46
CA PHE A 121 5.96 -18.65 8.63
C PHE A 121 7.14 -18.17 9.48
N SER A 122 8.36 -18.38 8.96
CA SER A 122 9.62 -18.06 9.65
C SER A 122 9.70 -16.60 10.08
N PHE A 123 10.34 -16.33 11.23
CA PHE A 123 10.63 -14.97 11.67
C PHE A 123 11.48 -14.19 10.65
N LEU A 124 12.24 -14.87 9.79
CA LEU A 124 13.01 -14.25 8.71
C LEU A 124 12.15 -13.40 7.77
N TYR A 125 10.91 -13.80 7.47
CA TYR A 125 10.01 -12.97 6.64
C TYR A 125 9.67 -11.63 7.30
N VAL A 126 9.48 -11.64 8.63
CA VAL A 126 9.24 -10.41 9.40
C VAL A 126 10.49 -9.54 9.42
N LEU A 127 11.66 -10.15 9.63
CA LEU A 127 12.93 -9.45 9.63
C LEU A 127 13.19 -8.77 8.26
N PHE A 128 13.04 -9.51 7.16
CA PHE A 128 13.17 -8.96 5.81
C PHE A 128 12.14 -7.86 5.55
N PHE A 129 10.89 -8.05 5.97
CA PHE A 129 9.87 -7.01 5.85
C PHE A 129 10.28 -5.72 6.57
N VAL A 130 10.78 -5.80 7.80
CA VAL A 130 11.27 -4.65 8.57
C VAL A 130 12.44 -3.99 7.85
N ILE A 131 13.46 -4.76 7.43
CA ILE A 131 14.64 -4.24 6.74
C ILE A 131 14.23 -3.51 5.45
N ILE A 132 13.43 -4.15 4.59
CA ILE A 132 12.99 -3.56 3.32
C ILE A 132 12.19 -2.28 3.59
N THR A 133 11.27 -2.32 4.55
CA THR A 133 10.42 -1.16 4.88
C THR A 133 11.23 0.01 5.43
N SER A 134 12.23 -0.26 6.27
CA SER A 134 13.13 0.77 6.80
C SER A 134 14.07 1.33 5.74
N LEU A 135 14.64 0.47 4.89
CA LEU A 135 15.49 0.90 3.77
C LEU A 135 14.69 1.75 2.78
N ALA A 136 13.44 1.39 2.49
CA ALA A 136 12.58 2.13 1.57
C ALA A 136 12.27 3.57 2.02
N LEU A 137 12.48 3.93 3.31
CA LEU A 137 12.38 5.31 3.77
C LEU A 137 13.60 6.16 3.40
N ILE A 138 14.71 5.53 3.02
CA ILE A 138 15.93 6.20 2.58
C ILE A 138 15.82 6.44 1.08
N GLY A 139 15.91 7.71 0.66
CA GLY A 139 15.67 8.15 -0.73
C GLY A 139 16.21 7.22 -1.81
N PRO A 140 17.53 6.91 -1.86
CA PRO A 140 18.12 6.02 -2.86
C PRO A 140 17.53 4.59 -2.95
N PHE A 141 16.84 4.14 -1.90
CA PHE A 141 16.30 2.79 -1.78
C PHE A 141 14.78 2.73 -1.90
N PHE A 142 14.11 3.82 -2.30
CA PHE A 142 12.66 3.87 -2.46
C PHE A 142 12.11 2.77 -3.39
N TRP A 143 12.90 2.34 -4.38
CA TRP A 143 12.55 1.27 -5.32
C TRP A 143 12.32 -0.09 -4.64
N LEU A 144 12.76 -0.26 -3.39
CA LEU A 144 12.53 -1.46 -2.60
C LEU A 144 11.10 -1.57 -2.05
N THR A 145 10.33 -0.47 -2.04
CA THR A 145 8.98 -0.38 -1.46
C THR A 145 8.05 -1.54 -1.85
N PRO A 146 7.87 -1.92 -3.15
CA PRO A 146 6.95 -2.98 -3.53
C PRO A 146 7.33 -4.38 -3.02
N PHE A 147 8.61 -4.63 -2.75
CA PHE A 147 9.05 -5.97 -2.33
C PHE A 147 8.57 -6.33 -0.93
N ALA A 148 8.39 -5.35 -0.03
CA ALA A 148 7.91 -5.57 1.32
C ALA A 148 6.49 -6.18 1.36
N PRO A 149 5.46 -5.54 0.78
CA PRO A 149 4.10 -6.11 0.75
C PRO A 149 4.02 -7.37 -0.11
N LEU A 150 4.77 -7.50 -1.22
CA LEU A 150 4.77 -8.72 -2.03
C LEU A 150 5.39 -9.92 -1.30
N LEU A 151 6.45 -9.71 -0.52
CA LEU A 151 7.03 -10.74 0.35
C LEU A 151 5.98 -11.28 1.34
N LEU A 152 5.22 -10.39 1.96
CA LEU A 152 4.15 -10.76 2.88
C LEU A 152 2.97 -11.41 2.17
N ALA A 153 2.58 -10.91 1.00
CA ALA A 153 1.54 -11.53 0.19
C ALA A 153 1.89 -13.00 -0.11
N TYR A 154 3.15 -13.28 -0.47
CA TYR A 154 3.64 -14.64 -0.67
C TYR A 154 3.62 -15.47 0.62
N ALA A 155 4.06 -14.91 1.76
CA ALA A 155 4.00 -15.61 3.04
C ALA A 155 2.56 -15.97 3.43
N PHE A 156 1.63 -15.01 3.37
CA PHE A 156 0.22 -15.21 3.69
C PHE A 156 -0.51 -16.11 2.71
N TRP A 157 -0.11 -16.12 1.43
CA TRP A 157 -0.65 -17.07 0.45
C TRP A 157 -0.44 -18.52 0.88
N LYS A 158 0.71 -18.82 1.49
CA LYS A 158 1.05 -20.14 2.00
C LYS A 158 0.41 -20.46 3.34
N THR A 159 0.33 -19.48 4.26
CA THR A 159 0.01 -19.76 5.67
C THR A 159 -1.36 -19.30 6.17
N ASP A 160 -2.05 -18.41 5.47
CA ASP A 160 -3.34 -17.84 5.93
C ASP A 160 -4.39 -17.82 4.81
N LYS A 161 -4.76 -19.02 4.33
CA LYS A 161 -5.61 -19.16 3.13
C LYS A 161 -7.03 -18.62 3.28
N ASP A 162 -7.58 -18.73 4.47
CA ASP A 162 -8.98 -18.39 4.74
C ASP A 162 -9.19 -16.91 5.04
N ASN A 163 -8.11 -16.12 5.12
CA ASN A 163 -8.20 -14.72 5.47
C ASN A 163 -8.40 -13.84 4.23
N PRO A 164 -9.56 -13.18 4.09
CA PRO A 164 -9.84 -12.33 2.93
C PRO A 164 -8.86 -11.16 2.83
N PHE A 165 -8.43 -10.58 3.95
CA PHE A 165 -7.60 -9.36 3.95
C PHE A 165 -6.20 -9.58 3.37
N ARG A 166 -5.74 -10.82 3.19
CA ARG A 166 -4.42 -11.11 2.61
C ARG A 166 -4.24 -10.53 1.20
N TYR A 167 -5.32 -10.41 0.44
CA TYR A 167 -5.28 -9.89 -0.94
C TYR A 167 -4.92 -8.40 -0.98
N LEU A 168 -5.12 -7.65 0.11
CA LEU A 168 -4.72 -6.24 0.19
C LEU A 168 -3.19 -6.08 0.09
N TRP A 169 -2.41 -7.05 0.57
CA TRP A 169 -0.94 -7.02 0.39
C TRP A 169 -0.51 -7.16 -1.07
N ILE A 170 -1.28 -7.91 -1.89
CA ILE A 170 -1.05 -7.98 -3.33
C ILE A 170 -1.35 -6.63 -3.96
N LEU A 171 -2.52 -6.06 -3.65
CA LEU A 171 -2.92 -4.76 -4.19
C LEU A 171 -1.92 -3.67 -3.84
N GLN A 172 -1.52 -3.59 -2.56
CA GLN A 172 -0.51 -2.63 -2.10
C GLN A 172 0.82 -2.84 -2.82
N GLY A 173 1.31 -4.07 -2.95
CA GLY A 173 2.58 -4.31 -3.64
C GLY A 173 2.57 -3.98 -5.12
N VAL A 174 1.45 -4.21 -5.81
CA VAL A 174 1.28 -3.81 -7.22
C VAL A 174 1.19 -2.30 -7.35
N PHE A 175 0.47 -1.62 -6.46
CA PHE A 175 0.39 -0.16 -6.46
C PHE A 175 1.72 0.51 -6.10
N ASP A 176 2.45 -0.04 -5.13
CA ASP A 176 3.82 0.41 -4.81
C ASP A 176 4.75 0.22 -6.02
N LEU A 177 4.57 -0.87 -6.80
CA LEU A 177 5.35 -1.11 -8.01
C LEU A 177 5.02 -0.06 -9.09
N PHE A 178 3.74 0.26 -9.26
CA PHE A 178 3.29 1.31 -10.18
C PHE A 178 3.83 2.69 -9.77
N THR A 179 3.81 3.01 -8.48
CA THR A 179 4.41 4.24 -7.94
C THR A 179 5.89 4.32 -8.24
N VAL A 180 6.67 3.28 -7.91
CA VAL A 180 8.12 3.26 -8.18
C VAL A 180 8.41 3.42 -9.67
N THR A 181 7.66 2.72 -10.52
CA THR A 181 7.80 2.81 -11.97
C THR A 181 7.58 4.26 -12.45
N MET A 182 6.53 4.93 -11.96
CA MET A 182 6.26 6.33 -12.33
C MET A 182 7.36 7.29 -11.86
N LEU A 183 7.85 7.13 -10.62
CA LEU A 183 8.90 7.97 -10.05
C LEU A 183 10.26 7.79 -10.75
N TRP A 184 10.46 6.71 -11.50
CA TRP A 184 11.65 6.55 -12.35
C TRP A 184 11.56 7.34 -13.66
N PHE A 185 10.36 7.72 -14.10
CA PHE A 185 10.14 8.44 -15.36
C PHE A 185 9.95 9.95 -15.17
N THR A 186 9.94 10.44 -13.92
CA THR A 186 9.91 11.87 -13.54
C THR A 186 11.29 12.36 -13.16
#